data_AF-A0A958G586-F1
#
_entry.id   AF-A0A958G586-F1
#
_cell.length_a   1.000
_cell.length_b   1.000
_cell.length_c   1.000
_cell.angle_alpha   90.00
_cell.angle_beta   90.00
_cell.angle_gamma   90.00
#
_symmetry.space_group_name_H-M   'P 1'
#
loop_
_entity.id
_entity.type
_entity.pdbx_description
1 polymer ?
#
loop_
_entity_poly.entity_id
_entity_poly.type
_entity_poly.pdbx_seq_one_letter_code
_entity_poly.pdbx_strand_id
1 'polypeptide(L)'
;MGKKNKKQSQKKRQSKALKRRSEKKSIKKSLPKRRAQPPMNMPGGMATPPKNFIEFAEPLVAMIDPAKMGDMNAMNAMAALIQGFWKGYTEKDPAAREKVLASLQTIYEEQPWATVDFAEVAEFMLKRHIHYLPETHSEEERSRYSTEEIQAAVEGSLVEAADAEAPADALEVPEIDAGVIEQLLPEAELTALRQQHEELQQAHEQIDFLQPDHPLLGQLEDFHRKVTALFQRYLEHISLAPDDIAAYMANLNPLLNDYLVQTKQHSLLNLDEDLVEEYMLDYYFRKLETTPAAEDLLVDALGTFFSFVEKAGFIDTAEPLLERVAESREEYEELLQDQR
;
A
#
# COMPACT_ATOMS: atom_id res chain seq x y z
N MET A 1 -35.21 1.30 16.59
CA MET A 1 -34.95 2.45 15.69
C MET A 1 -34.18 2.10 14.40
N GLY A 2 -33.78 0.84 14.13
CA GLY A 2 -32.93 0.47 12.97
C GLY A 2 -33.54 0.50 11.56
N LYS A 3 -34.85 0.78 11.39
CA LYS A 3 -35.47 0.90 10.06
C LYS A 3 -35.23 2.26 9.38
N LYS A 4 -34.83 3.29 10.14
CA LYS A 4 -34.53 4.62 9.59
C LYS A 4 -33.13 4.68 8.96
N ASN A 5 -32.11 4.12 9.62
CA ASN A 5 -30.73 4.10 9.10
C ASN A 5 -30.60 3.28 7.81
N LYS A 6 -31.25 2.11 7.71
CA LYS A 6 -31.29 1.33 6.46
C LYS A 6 -31.92 2.07 5.28
N LYS A 7 -32.95 2.90 5.51
CA LYS A 7 -33.56 3.71 4.44
C LYS A 7 -32.68 4.88 4.01
N GLN A 8 -31.84 5.39 4.92
CA GLN A 8 -30.92 6.48 4.65
C GLN A 8 -29.70 6.00 3.86
N SER A 9 -29.12 4.85 4.24
CA SER A 9 -28.03 4.22 3.47
C SER A 9 -28.50 3.79 2.08
N GLN A 10 -29.72 3.25 1.94
CA GLN A 10 -30.27 2.84 0.64
C GLN A 10 -30.56 4.04 -0.29
N LYS A 11 -30.95 5.20 0.26
CA LYS A 11 -31.09 6.44 -0.52
C LYS A 11 -29.73 7.04 -0.92
N LYS A 12 -28.71 7.00 -0.05
CA LYS A 12 -27.32 7.38 -0.38
C LYS A 12 -26.75 6.46 -1.48
N ARG A 13 -26.96 5.14 -1.40
CA ARG A 13 -26.53 4.18 -2.45
C ARG A 13 -27.17 4.46 -3.81
N GLN A 14 -28.46 4.84 -3.85
CA GLN A 14 -29.14 5.19 -5.10
C GLN A 14 -28.67 6.53 -5.69
N SER A 15 -28.39 7.55 -4.87
CA SER A 15 -27.82 8.81 -5.36
C SER A 15 -26.37 8.64 -5.85
N LYS A 16 -25.58 7.76 -5.21
CA LYS A 16 -24.21 7.39 -5.61
C LYS A 16 -24.18 6.66 -6.96
N ALA A 17 -25.12 5.74 -7.22
CA ALA A 17 -25.26 5.07 -8.53
C ALA A 17 -25.62 6.05 -9.67
N LEU A 18 -26.39 7.10 -9.36
CA LEU A 18 -26.73 8.17 -10.29
C LEU A 18 -25.55 9.10 -10.58
N LYS A 19 -24.77 9.51 -9.55
CA LYS A 19 -23.52 10.29 -9.71
C LYS A 19 -22.45 9.53 -10.51
N ARG A 20 -22.19 8.26 -10.18
CA ARG A 20 -21.24 7.38 -10.90
C ARG A 20 -21.61 7.23 -12.39
N ARG A 21 -22.91 7.21 -12.74
CA ARG A 21 -23.38 7.20 -14.13
C ARG A 21 -23.20 8.54 -14.86
N SER A 22 -23.31 9.67 -14.16
CA SER A 22 -23.03 10.98 -14.76
C SER A 22 -21.54 11.26 -14.96
N GLU A 23 -20.70 10.83 -14.03
CA GLU A 23 -19.23 10.98 -14.10
C GLU A 23 -18.61 10.08 -15.17
N LYS A 24 -19.03 8.80 -15.29
CA LYS A 24 -18.61 7.94 -16.42
C LYS A 24 -18.96 8.55 -17.78
N LYS A 25 -20.04 9.32 -17.88
CA LYS A 25 -20.45 10.01 -19.13
C LYS A 25 -19.70 11.32 -19.37
N SER A 26 -19.28 12.05 -18.32
CA SER A 26 -18.46 13.25 -18.47
C SER A 26 -17.01 12.90 -18.81
N ILE A 27 -16.44 11.87 -18.18
CA ILE A 27 -15.07 11.39 -18.41
C ILE A 27 -14.88 10.87 -19.84
N LYS A 28 -15.86 10.12 -20.39
CA LYS A 28 -15.83 9.70 -21.80
C LYS A 28 -15.92 10.86 -22.81
N LYS A 29 -16.38 12.04 -22.39
CA LYS A 29 -16.48 13.25 -23.24
C LYS A 29 -15.32 14.23 -23.03
N SER A 30 -14.67 14.23 -21.86
CA SER A 30 -13.55 15.13 -21.53
C SER A 30 -12.18 14.54 -21.84
N LEU A 31 -12.06 13.21 -22.02
CA LEU A 31 -10.84 12.60 -22.53
C LEU A 31 -10.58 13.08 -23.96
N PRO A 32 -9.45 13.76 -24.24
CA PRO A 32 -9.12 14.16 -25.60
C PRO A 32 -8.98 12.89 -26.45
N LYS A 33 -9.63 12.86 -27.62
CA LYS A 33 -9.35 11.84 -28.65
C LYS A 33 -7.84 11.86 -28.88
N ARG A 34 -7.12 10.81 -28.43
CA ARG A 34 -5.67 10.67 -28.59
C ARG A 34 -5.33 10.97 -30.05
N ARG A 35 -4.69 12.12 -30.31
CA ARG A 35 -3.94 12.32 -31.54
C ARG A 35 -2.82 11.30 -31.50
N ALA A 36 -2.74 10.44 -32.52
CA ALA A 36 -1.55 9.63 -32.75
C ALA A 36 -0.35 10.60 -32.78
N GLN A 37 0.54 10.49 -31.78
CA GLN A 37 1.75 11.29 -31.78
C GLN A 37 2.72 10.74 -32.85
N PRO A 38 3.43 11.61 -33.58
CA PRO A 38 4.48 11.16 -34.48
C PRO A 38 5.67 10.63 -33.65
N PRO A 39 6.38 9.60 -34.13
CA PRO A 39 7.40 8.91 -33.35
C PRO A 39 8.59 9.84 -33.10
N MET A 40 8.91 10.06 -31.82
CA MET A 40 10.15 10.70 -31.41
C MET A 40 11.28 9.68 -31.55
N ASN A 41 12.21 9.95 -32.47
CA ASN A 41 13.44 9.20 -32.64
C ASN A 41 14.36 9.44 -31.42
N MET A 42 14.42 8.45 -30.52
CA MET A 42 15.50 8.26 -29.56
C MET A 42 16.33 7.04 -29.99
N PRO A 43 17.66 7.11 -29.97
CA PRO A 43 18.54 6.04 -30.46
C PRO A 43 18.70 4.95 -29.38
N GLY A 44 18.42 3.69 -29.76
CA GLY A 44 18.64 2.51 -28.91
C GLY A 44 17.33 1.87 -28.43
N GLY A 45 16.70 1.09 -29.31
CA GLY A 45 15.44 0.42 -29.02
C GLY A 45 15.60 -0.71 -28.01
N MET A 46 15.15 -0.49 -26.78
CA MET A 46 14.62 -1.56 -25.94
C MET A 46 13.14 -1.68 -26.29
N ALA A 47 12.76 -2.79 -26.92
CA ALA A 47 11.36 -3.15 -27.01
C ALA A 47 10.79 -3.20 -25.59
N THR A 48 9.58 -2.67 -25.38
CA THR A 48 8.85 -2.93 -24.14
C THR A 48 8.83 -4.45 -23.92
N PRO A 49 9.27 -4.95 -22.75
CA PRO A 49 9.29 -6.38 -22.51
C PRO A 49 7.90 -6.98 -22.72
N PRO A 50 7.79 -8.22 -23.21
CA PRO A 50 6.50 -8.90 -23.31
C PRO A 50 5.83 -8.95 -21.92
N LYS A 51 4.49 -8.91 -21.87
CA LYS A 51 3.71 -8.85 -20.62
C LYS A 51 4.15 -9.91 -19.60
N ASN A 52 4.39 -11.14 -20.09
CA ASN A 52 4.84 -12.28 -19.31
C ASN A 52 6.21 -12.07 -18.65
N PHE A 53 7.09 -11.23 -19.22
CA PHE A 53 8.39 -10.89 -18.61
C PHE A 53 8.22 -9.98 -17.39
N ILE A 54 7.27 -9.06 -17.45
CA ILE A 54 6.96 -8.14 -16.34
C ILE A 54 6.35 -8.96 -15.19
N GLU A 55 5.36 -9.80 -15.49
CA GLU A 55 4.70 -10.68 -14.51
C GLU A 55 5.68 -11.73 -13.95
N PHE A 56 6.65 -12.19 -14.74
CA PHE A 56 7.72 -13.07 -14.24
C PHE A 56 8.66 -12.37 -13.26
N ALA A 57 8.97 -11.09 -13.47
CA ALA A 57 9.94 -10.32 -12.70
C ALA A 57 9.42 -9.85 -11.34
N GLU A 58 8.11 -9.68 -11.20
CA GLU A 58 7.43 -9.07 -10.04
C GLU A 58 7.87 -9.64 -8.67
N PRO A 59 7.96 -10.97 -8.46
CA PRO A 59 8.32 -11.51 -7.15
C PRO A 59 9.76 -11.24 -6.73
N LEU A 60 10.67 -11.15 -7.70
CA LEU A 60 12.06 -10.80 -7.43
C LEU A 60 12.18 -9.32 -7.05
N VAL A 61 11.46 -8.44 -7.75
CA VAL A 61 11.44 -7.00 -7.43
C VAL A 61 10.86 -6.75 -6.04
N ALA A 62 9.86 -7.54 -5.62
CA ALA A 62 9.27 -7.46 -4.29
C ALA A 62 10.23 -7.85 -3.14
N MET A 63 11.33 -8.56 -3.41
CA MET A 63 12.35 -8.87 -2.39
C MET A 63 13.21 -7.67 -2.00
N ILE A 64 13.21 -6.61 -2.81
CA ILE A 64 13.90 -5.36 -2.45
C ILE A 64 12.97 -4.54 -1.57
N ASP A 65 13.44 -4.29 -0.34
CA ASP A 65 12.90 -3.25 0.53
C ASP A 65 12.71 -1.94 -0.27
N PRO A 66 11.49 -1.37 -0.31
CA PRO A 66 11.20 -0.12 -1.00
C PRO A 66 12.17 1.03 -0.63
N ALA A 67 12.69 1.05 0.60
CA ALA A 67 13.69 2.02 1.05
C ALA A 67 15.05 1.86 0.34
N LYS A 68 15.34 0.68 -0.21
CA LYS A 68 16.57 0.34 -0.93
C LYS A 68 16.43 0.40 -2.46
N MET A 69 15.25 0.70 -3.00
CA MET A 69 15.06 0.93 -4.45
C MET A 69 15.88 2.10 -5.01
N GLY A 70 16.42 2.97 -4.15
CA GLY A 70 17.37 4.02 -4.52
C GLY A 70 18.83 3.56 -4.71
N ASP A 71 19.19 2.33 -4.30
CA ASP A 71 20.54 1.78 -4.48
C ASP A 71 20.71 1.19 -5.87
N MET A 72 21.52 1.86 -6.70
CA MET A 72 21.84 1.41 -8.05
C MET A 72 22.48 0.01 -8.10
N ASN A 73 23.22 -0.41 -7.07
CA ASN A 73 23.82 -1.74 -7.05
C ASN A 73 22.78 -2.84 -6.87
N ALA A 74 21.83 -2.64 -5.94
CA ALA A 74 20.72 -3.56 -5.72
C ALA A 74 19.83 -3.68 -6.97
N MET A 75 19.53 -2.55 -7.63
CA MET A 75 18.76 -2.53 -8.87
C MET A 75 19.47 -3.24 -10.03
N ASN A 76 20.79 -3.09 -10.15
CA ASN A 76 21.57 -3.77 -11.19
C ASN A 76 21.68 -5.29 -10.93
N ALA A 77 21.89 -5.70 -9.69
CA ALA A 77 21.90 -7.11 -9.30
C ALA A 77 20.54 -7.76 -9.57
N MET A 78 19.46 -7.06 -9.25
CA MET A 78 18.10 -7.52 -9.51
C MET A 78 17.80 -7.69 -11.00
N ALA A 79 18.17 -6.69 -11.81
CA ALA A 79 18.04 -6.77 -13.26
C ALA A 79 18.84 -7.96 -13.83
N ALA A 80 20.04 -8.21 -13.31
CA ALA A 80 20.86 -9.36 -13.70
C ALA A 80 20.21 -10.70 -13.33
N LEU A 81 19.60 -10.80 -12.14
CA LEU A 81 18.88 -12.00 -11.69
C LEU A 81 17.65 -12.28 -12.55
N ILE A 82 16.79 -11.28 -12.78
CA ILE A 82 15.59 -11.40 -13.62
C ILE A 82 15.96 -11.84 -15.04
N GLN A 83 16.92 -11.15 -15.66
CA GLN A 83 17.38 -11.48 -17.01
C GLN A 83 18.05 -12.85 -17.06
N GLY A 84 18.81 -13.19 -16.02
CA GLY A 84 19.52 -14.46 -15.91
C GLY A 84 18.58 -15.65 -15.75
N PHE A 85 17.56 -15.56 -14.88
CA PHE A 85 16.58 -16.62 -14.72
C PHE A 85 15.76 -16.82 -16.00
N TRP A 86 15.28 -15.72 -16.60
CA TRP A 86 14.55 -15.78 -17.87
C TRP A 86 15.39 -16.43 -18.97
N LYS A 87 16.66 -16.00 -19.12
CA LYS A 87 17.58 -16.58 -20.10
C LYS A 87 17.92 -18.04 -19.78
N GLY A 88 18.15 -18.37 -18.52
CA GLY A 88 18.50 -19.71 -18.07
C GLY A 88 17.38 -20.72 -18.34
N TYR A 89 16.13 -20.35 -18.09
CA TYR A 89 14.98 -21.22 -18.31
C TYR A 89 14.48 -21.29 -19.76
N THR A 90 14.87 -20.33 -20.60
CA THR A 90 14.66 -20.41 -22.06
C THR A 90 15.80 -21.12 -22.80
N GLU A 91 16.92 -21.41 -22.13
CA GLU A 91 18.07 -22.09 -22.73
C GLU A 91 17.79 -23.59 -22.93
N LYS A 92 18.06 -24.06 -24.15
CA LYS A 92 17.77 -25.45 -24.56
C LYS A 92 18.93 -26.40 -24.30
N ASP A 93 20.15 -25.89 -24.23
CA ASP A 93 21.32 -26.67 -23.87
C ASP A 93 21.44 -26.79 -22.34
N PRO A 94 21.33 -28.00 -21.75
CA PRO A 94 21.41 -28.20 -20.30
C PRO A 94 22.71 -27.67 -19.69
N ALA A 95 23.84 -27.80 -20.39
CA ALA A 95 25.13 -27.33 -19.89
C ALA A 95 25.21 -25.80 -19.86
N ALA A 96 24.63 -25.13 -20.87
CA ALA A 96 24.55 -23.67 -20.91
C ALA A 96 23.54 -23.15 -19.87
N ARG A 97 22.41 -23.83 -19.69
CA ARG A 97 21.41 -23.53 -18.65
C ARG A 97 22.02 -23.61 -17.25
N GLU A 98 22.67 -24.72 -16.92
CA GLU A 98 23.30 -24.92 -15.60
C GLU A 98 24.36 -23.86 -15.32
N LYS A 99 25.18 -23.53 -16.33
CA LYS A 99 26.19 -22.47 -16.21
C LYS A 99 25.57 -21.09 -15.95
N VAL A 100 24.46 -20.75 -16.60
CA VAL A 100 23.75 -19.48 -16.38
C VAL A 100 23.17 -19.47 -14.97
N LEU A 101 22.43 -20.51 -14.56
CA LEU A 101 21.80 -20.57 -13.24
C LEU A 101 22.82 -20.55 -12.10
N ALA A 102 23.94 -21.26 -12.23
CA ALA A 102 25.02 -21.24 -11.25
C ALA A 102 25.64 -19.84 -11.07
N SER A 103 25.69 -19.04 -12.14
CA SER A 103 26.19 -17.65 -12.04
C SER A 103 25.24 -16.71 -11.29
N LEU A 104 23.95 -17.05 -11.23
CA LEU A 104 22.95 -16.26 -10.51
C LEU A 104 23.01 -16.49 -9.01
N GLN A 105 23.41 -17.68 -8.58
CA GLN A 105 23.59 -18.00 -7.16
C GLN A 105 24.55 -17.01 -6.50
N THR A 106 25.72 -16.80 -7.10
CA THR A 106 26.71 -15.85 -6.58
C THR A 106 26.17 -14.42 -6.56
N ILE A 107 25.45 -14.00 -7.62
CA ILE A 107 24.87 -12.65 -7.68
C ILE A 107 23.85 -12.44 -6.57
N TYR A 108 23.03 -13.47 -6.29
CA TYR A 108 21.99 -13.46 -5.27
C TYR A 108 22.58 -13.43 -3.85
N GLU A 109 23.47 -14.37 -3.53
CA GLU A 109 24.05 -14.53 -2.18
C GLU A 109 24.91 -13.33 -1.74
N GLU A 110 25.45 -12.56 -2.69
CA GLU A 110 26.19 -11.32 -2.40
C GLU A 110 25.29 -10.14 -1.98
N GLN A 111 23.97 -10.27 -2.10
CA GLN A 111 23.04 -9.18 -1.82
C GLN A 111 22.59 -9.12 -0.36
N PRO A 112 22.50 -7.93 0.24
CA PRO A 112 22.06 -7.76 1.63
C PRO A 112 20.56 -8.02 1.83
N TRP A 113 19.80 -8.23 0.76
CA TRP A 113 18.37 -8.56 0.76
C TRP A 113 18.09 -10.04 0.44
N ALA A 114 19.13 -10.86 0.26
CA ALA A 114 18.97 -12.31 0.09
C ALA A 114 18.58 -12.96 1.41
N THR A 115 17.28 -13.10 1.64
CA THR A 115 16.69 -13.66 2.88
C THR A 115 16.21 -15.11 2.73
N VAL A 116 16.11 -15.62 1.50
CA VAL A 116 15.59 -16.95 1.15
C VAL A 116 16.73 -17.77 0.54
N ASP A 117 16.71 -19.10 0.65
CA ASP A 117 17.76 -19.90 0.00
C ASP A 117 17.67 -19.79 -1.53
N PHE A 118 18.82 -19.71 -2.21
CA PHE A 118 18.85 -19.55 -3.67
C PHE A 118 18.15 -20.71 -4.39
N ALA A 119 18.22 -21.93 -3.84
CA ALA A 119 17.54 -23.09 -4.40
C ALA A 119 16.01 -22.91 -4.41
N GLU A 120 15.46 -22.32 -3.34
CA GLU A 120 14.03 -22.04 -3.22
C GLU A 120 13.61 -20.91 -4.18
N VAL A 121 14.43 -19.85 -4.28
CA VAL A 121 14.21 -18.78 -5.28
C VAL A 121 14.25 -19.32 -6.70
N ALA A 122 15.26 -20.13 -7.02
CA ALA A 122 15.39 -20.72 -8.34
C ALA A 122 14.19 -21.62 -8.67
N GLU A 123 13.76 -22.47 -7.73
CA GLU A 123 12.61 -23.35 -7.92
C GLU A 123 11.30 -22.57 -8.08
N PHE A 124 11.07 -21.54 -7.27
CA PHE A 124 9.91 -20.67 -7.38
C PHE A 124 9.85 -19.97 -8.74
N MET A 125 10.97 -19.39 -9.19
CA MET A 125 11.06 -18.75 -10.50
C MET A 125 10.89 -19.75 -11.65
N LEU A 126 11.35 -20.99 -11.50
CA LEU A 126 11.14 -22.05 -12.48
C LEU A 126 9.66 -22.39 -12.64
N LYS A 127 8.91 -22.53 -11.54
CA LYS A 127 7.46 -22.80 -11.55
C LYS A 127 6.69 -21.71 -12.32
N ARG A 128 7.03 -20.43 -12.09
CA ARG A 128 6.47 -19.30 -12.86
C ARG A 128 6.84 -19.36 -14.33
N HIS A 129 8.10 -19.67 -14.64
CA HIS A 129 8.53 -19.79 -16.04
C HIS A 129 7.78 -20.90 -16.78
N ILE A 130 7.56 -22.04 -16.13
CA ILE A 130 6.75 -23.14 -16.66
C ILE A 130 5.31 -22.68 -16.93
N HIS A 131 4.71 -21.87 -16.05
CA HIS A 131 3.38 -21.31 -16.27
C HIS A 131 3.33 -20.41 -17.51
N TYR A 132 4.27 -19.46 -17.61
CA TYR A 132 4.26 -18.44 -18.66
C TYR A 132 4.74 -18.95 -20.02
N LEU A 133 5.62 -19.96 -20.05
CA LEU A 133 6.27 -20.52 -21.24
C LEU A 133 6.37 -22.06 -21.14
N PRO A 134 5.26 -22.80 -21.03
CA PRO A 134 5.29 -24.26 -20.88
C PRO A 134 5.93 -24.98 -22.08
N GLU A 135 6.02 -24.35 -23.24
CA GLU A 135 6.66 -24.90 -24.44
C GLU A 135 8.19 -24.89 -24.39
N THR A 136 8.81 -24.12 -23.49
CA THR A 136 10.27 -24.10 -23.33
C THR A 136 10.77 -25.19 -22.39
N HIS A 137 9.88 -25.91 -21.72
CA HIS A 137 10.19 -26.95 -20.75
C HIS A 137 9.84 -28.34 -21.27
N SER A 138 10.63 -29.33 -20.85
CA SER A 138 10.34 -30.74 -21.17
C SER A 138 9.08 -31.23 -20.44
N GLU A 139 8.46 -32.29 -20.94
CA GLU A 139 7.32 -32.92 -20.26
C GLU A 139 7.71 -33.43 -18.87
N GLU A 140 8.92 -34.01 -18.73
CA GLU A 140 9.47 -34.44 -17.45
C GLU A 140 9.56 -33.26 -16.45
N GLU A 141 10.07 -32.12 -16.90
CA GLU A 141 10.23 -30.93 -16.06
C GLU A 141 8.89 -30.31 -15.64
N ARG A 142 7.91 -30.28 -16.54
CA ARG A 142 6.55 -29.81 -16.22
C ARG A 142 5.81 -30.76 -15.30
N SER A 143 6.02 -32.06 -15.44
CA SER A 143 5.37 -33.09 -14.62
C SER A 143 5.94 -33.21 -13.21
N ARG A 144 7.09 -32.57 -12.93
CA ARG A 144 7.69 -32.52 -11.59
C ARG A 144 6.80 -31.76 -10.58
N TYR A 145 5.99 -30.83 -11.06
CA TYR A 145 5.16 -29.96 -10.23
C TYR A 145 3.68 -30.19 -10.53
N SER A 146 2.86 -30.18 -9.48
CA SER A 146 1.41 -30.17 -9.63
C SER A 146 0.91 -28.84 -10.21
N THR A 147 -0.27 -28.85 -10.81
CA THR A 147 -0.92 -27.61 -11.29
C THR A 147 -1.14 -26.61 -10.15
N GLU A 148 -1.42 -27.11 -8.94
CA GLU A 148 -1.59 -26.30 -7.73
C GLU A 148 -0.29 -25.61 -7.32
N GLU A 149 0.85 -26.31 -7.34
CA GLU A 149 2.17 -25.71 -7.04
C GLU A 149 2.59 -24.64 -8.06
N ILE A 150 2.30 -24.87 -9.35
CA ILE A 150 2.59 -23.91 -10.40
C ILE A 150 1.70 -22.67 -10.23
N GLN A 151 0.41 -22.85 -9.92
CA GLN A 151 -0.52 -21.75 -9.70
C GLN A 151 -0.15 -20.95 -8.45
N ALA A 152 0.22 -21.62 -7.35
CA ALA A 152 0.70 -21.00 -6.13
C ALA A 152 1.95 -20.15 -6.37
N ALA A 153 2.87 -20.60 -7.23
CA ALA A 153 4.05 -19.80 -7.59
C ALA A 153 3.72 -18.56 -8.43
N VAL A 154 2.59 -18.55 -9.15
CA VAL A 154 2.11 -17.41 -9.97
C VAL A 154 1.36 -16.39 -9.11
N GLU A 155 0.55 -16.87 -8.18
CA GLU A 155 -0.30 -16.04 -7.33
C GLU A 155 0.40 -15.56 -6.06
N GLY A 156 1.39 -16.30 -5.56
CA GLY A 156 2.10 -15.99 -4.33
C GLY A 156 3.30 -15.06 -4.52
N SER A 157 3.72 -14.46 -3.40
CA SER A 157 5.00 -13.78 -3.28
C SER A 157 6.12 -14.73 -2.86
N LEU A 158 7.35 -14.45 -3.28
CA LEU A 158 8.56 -15.16 -2.83
C LEU A 158 8.77 -15.02 -1.30
N VAL A 159 8.24 -13.94 -0.72
CA VAL A 159 8.25 -13.67 0.73
C VAL A 159 7.23 -14.57 1.45
N GLU A 160 6.05 -14.79 0.87
CA GLU A 160 5.00 -15.65 1.45
C GLU A 160 5.33 -17.15 1.36
N ALA A 161 6.13 -17.57 0.37
CA ALA A 161 6.52 -18.97 0.19
C ALA A 161 7.53 -19.46 1.25
N ALA A 162 8.36 -18.56 1.79
CA ALA A 162 9.27 -18.84 2.90
C ALA A 162 8.55 -18.87 4.26
N ASP A 163 7.42 -18.17 4.37
CA ASP A 163 6.60 -18.09 5.58
C ASP A 163 5.49 -19.16 5.67
N ALA A 164 5.46 -20.14 4.75
CA ALA A 164 4.44 -21.19 4.72
C ALA A 164 4.45 -22.15 5.94
N GLU A 165 5.43 -22.06 6.85
CA GLU A 165 5.42 -22.76 8.15
C GLU A 165 5.20 -21.86 9.38
N ALA A 166 5.03 -20.55 9.22
CA ALA A 166 4.57 -19.68 10.30
C ALA A 166 3.10 -19.33 10.07
N PRO A 167 2.21 -19.43 11.08
CA PRO A 167 0.96 -18.70 11.00
C PRO A 167 1.34 -17.25 10.73
N ALA A 168 0.71 -16.63 9.72
CA ALA A 168 0.69 -15.18 9.65
C ALA A 168 0.11 -14.72 11.00
N ASP A 169 0.98 -14.29 11.90
CA ASP A 169 0.57 -13.58 13.09
C ASP A 169 -0.03 -12.30 12.53
N ALA A 170 -1.36 -12.32 12.37
CA ALA A 170 -2.13 -11.13 12.10
C ALA A 170 -1.66 -10.10 13.14
N LEU A 171 -1.14 -8.97 12.65
CA LEU A 171 -0.80 -7.83 13.48
C LEU A 171 -1.91 -7.65 14.52
N GLU A 172 -1.59 -7.87 15.79
CA GLU A 172 -2.58 -7.72 16.85
C GLU A 172 -2.98 -6.24 16.86
N VAL A 173 -4.21 -5.95 16.40
CA VAL A 173 -4.76 -4.60 16.41
C VAL A 173 -4.77 -4.12 17.86
N PRO A 174 -3.98 -3.09 18.20
CA PRO A 174 -3.83 -2.73 19.59
C PRO A 174 -5.09 -2.01 20.08
N GLU A 175 -5.70 -2.54 21.15
CA GLU A 175 -6.84 -1.89 21.79
C GLU A 175 -6.36 -0.57 22.43
N ILE A 176 -7.03 0.54 22.11
CA ILE A 176 -6.63 1.86 22.60
C ILE A 176 -7.16 2.10 24.02
N ASP A 177 -6.24 2.22 24.99
CA ASP A 177 -6.54 2.59 26.37
C ASP A 177 -6.28 4.08 26.62
N ALA A 178 -7.35 4.82 26.97
CA ALA A 178 -7.25 6.24 27.32
C ALA A 178 -6.35 6.48 28.54
N GLY A 179 -6.31 5.54 29.51
CA GLY A 179 -5.46 5.64 30.69
C GLY A 179 -3.97 5.54 30.39
N VAL A 180 -3.60 4.92 29.26
CA VAL A 180 -2.21 4.87 28.77
C VAL A 180 -1.83 6.20 28.10
N ILE A 181 -2.75 6.81 27.34
CA ILE A 181 -2.52 8.13 26.72
C ILE A 181 -2.22 9.20 27.79
N GLU A 182 -2.94 9.17 28.90
CA GLU A 182 -2.73 10.07 30.04
C GLU A 182 -1.40 9.82 30.78
N GLN A 183 -0.78 8.65 30.64
CA GLN A 183 0.53 8.34 31.21
C GLN A 183 1.68 8.75 30.29
N LEU A 184 1.44 8.84 28.98
CA LEU A 184 2.46 9.14 27.97
C LEU A 184 2.82 10.63 27.88
N LEU A 185 1.94 11.50 28.32
CA LEU A 185 2.18 12.93 28.43
C LEU A 185 1.83 13.41 29.84
N PRO A 186 2.62 14.32 30.42
CA PRO A 186 2.16 15.09 31.57
C PRO A 186 0.79 15.71 31.25
N GLU A 187 -0.16 15.66 32.19
CA GLU A 187 -1.54 16.15 32.01
C GLU A 187 -1.59 17.60 31.46
N ALA A 188 -0.61 18.43 31.84
CA ALA A 188 -0.45 19.79 31.33
C ALA A 188 -0.14 19.86 29.83
N GLU A 189 0.64 18.93 29.28
CA GLU A 189 0.99 18.88 27.85
C GLU A 189 -0.20 18.40 27.01
N LEU A 190 -0.93 17.38 27.49
CA LEU A 190 -2.15 16.92 26.82
C LEU A 190 -3.24 18.00 26.84
N THR A 191 -3.39 18.70 27.96
CA THR A 191 -4.32 19.84 28.08
C THR A 191 -3.93 20.97 27.14
N ALA A 192 -2.64 21.33 27.06
CA ALA A 192 -2.16 22.35 26.12
C ALA A 192 -2.41 21.95 24.65
N LEU A 193 -2.25 20.67 24.31
CA LEU A 193 -2.50 20.17 22.96
C LEU A 193 -3.99 20.19 22.59
N ARG A 194 -4.88 19.85 23.55
CA ARG A 194 -6.34 19.99 23.39
C ARG A 194 -6.76 21.46 23.24
N GLN A 195 -6.15 22.36 24.01
CA GLN A 195 -6.41 23.79 23.87
C GLN A 195 -5.96 24.31 22.50
N GLN A 196 -4.78 23.89 22.02
CA GLN A 196 -4.30 24.19 20.66
C GLN A 196 -5.30 23.68 19.60
N HIS A 197 -5.85 22.48 19.79
CA HIS A 197 -6.89 21.91 18.92
C HIS A 197 -8.14 22.81 18.86
N GLU A 198 -8.68 23.22 20.00
CA GLU A 198 -9.87 24.10 20.07
C GLU A 198 -9.61 25.46 19.41
N GLU A 199 -8.45 26.07 19.68
CA GLU A 199 -8.06 27.36 19.10
C GLU A 199 -7.96 27.27 17.57
N LEU A 200 -7.32 26.21 17.05
CA LEU A 200 -7.21 25.97 15.61
C LEU A 200 -8.58 25.67 14.98
N GLN A 201 -9.46 24.95 15.67
CA GLN A 201 -10.78 24.62 15.14
C GLN A 201 -11.68 25.86 15.04
N GLN A 202 -11.62 26.77 16.01
CA GLN A 202 -12.31 28.06 15.95
C GLN A 202 -11.75 28.97 14.84
N ALA A 203 -10.44 28.87 14.59
CA ALA A 203 -9.76 29.66 13.57
C ALA A 203 -9.77 28.99 12.18
N HIS A 204 -10.33 27.79 12.04
CA HIS A 204 -10.24 26.98 10.82
C HIS A 204 -10.78 27.70 9.57
N GLU A 205 -11.91 28.40 9.70
CA GLU A 205 -12.51 29.17 8.60
C GLU A 205 -11.65 30.36 8.13
N GLN A 206 -10.66 30.76 8.94
CA GLN A 206 -9.75 31.86 8.65
C GLN A 206 -8.46 31.39 7.97
N ILE A 207 -8.24 30.07 7.85
CA ILE A 207 -7.04 29.51 7.24
C ILE A 207 -7.14 29.65 5.72
N ASP A 208 -6.33 30.55 5.16
CA ASP A 208 -6.12 30.61 3.71
C ASP A 208 -5.08 29.56 3.29
N PHE A 209 -5.54 28.35 2.98
CA PHE A 209 -4.72 27.24 2.50
C PHE A 209 -4.03 27.51 1.15
N LEU A 210 -4.34 28.63 0.47
CA LEU A 210 -3.64 29.05 -0.75
C LEU A 210 -2.40 29.88 -0.48
N GLN A 211 -2.20 30.35 0.77
CA GLN A 211 -1.04 31.12 1.19
C GLN A 211 -0.11 30.26 2.07
N PRO A 212 1.04 29.79 1.54
CA PRO A 212 1.98 28.96 2.29
C PRO A 212 2.52 29.63 3.56
N ASP A 213 2.59 30.97 3.56
CA ASP A 213 3.09 31.76 4.68
C ASP A 213 2.00 32.11 5.71
N HIS A 214 0.80 31.51 5.61
CA HIS A 214 -0.29 31.78 6.53
C HIS A 214 0.08 31.29 7.96
N PRO A 215 0.05 32.17 8.99
CA PRO A 215 0.56 31.83 10.32
C PRO A 215 -0.19 30.66 10.99
N LEU A 216 -1.48 30.48 10.68
CA LEU A 216 -2.27 29.34 11.19
C LEU A 216 -1.94 28.01 10.49
N LEU A 217 -1.40 28.04 9.26
CA LEU A 217 -1.02 26.81 8.54
C LEU A 217 0.17 26.15 9.23
N GLY A 218 1.20 26.93 9.60
CA GLY A 218 2.34 26.40 10.37
C GLY A 218 1.95 25.88 11.75
N GLN A 219 0.93 26.46 12.39
CA GLN A 219 0.39 25.96 13.66
C GLN A 219 -0.40 24.65 13.49
N LEU A 220 -1.11 24.51 12.36
CA LEU A 220 -1.84 23.29 12.00
C LEU A 220 -0.88 22.14 11.71
N GLU A 221 0.16 22.38 10.92
CA GLU A 221 1.21 21.39 10.63
C GLU A 221 1.95 20.97 11.92
N ASP A 222 2.25 21.93 12.80
CA ASP A 222 2.83 21.63 14.12
C ASP A 222 1.89 20.78 14.99
N PHE A 223 0.59 21.08 14.98
CA PHE A 223 -0.42 20.28 15.66
C PHE A 223 -0.46 18.85 15.12
N HIS A 224 -0.54 18.65 13.80
CA HIS A 224 -0.52 17.33 13.18
C HIS A 224 0.74 16.56 13.58
N ARG A 225 1.92 17.18 13.48
CA ARG A 225 3.19 16.57 13.89
C ARG A 225 3.17 16.11 15.35
N LYS A 226 2.61 16.92 16.26
CA LYS A 226 2.50 16.56 17.69
C LYS A 226 1.56 15.39 17.93
N VAL A 227 0.40 15.36 17.27
CA VAL A 227 -0.55 14.25 17.37
C VAL A 227 0.06 12.95 16.83
N THR A 228 0.72 13.02 15.67
CA THR A 228 1.43 11.89 15.05
C THR A 228 2.56 11.36 15.94
N ALA A 229 3.36 12.25 16.54
CA ALA A 229 4.41 11.86 17.47
C ALA A 229 3.86 11.24 18.75
N LEU A 230 2.73 11.73 19.27
CA LEU A 230 2.06 11.14 20.42
C LEU A 230 1.53 9.74 20.11
N PHE A 231 0.93 9.56 18.92
CA PHE A 231 0.47 8.25 18.46
C PHE A 231 1.63 7.26 18.35
N GLN A 232 2.77 7.67 17.76
CA GLN A 232 3.96 6.82 17.70
C GLN A 232 4.43 6.40 19.10
N ARG A 233 4.51 7.34 20.06
CA ARG A 233 4.87 7.02 21.45
C ARG A 233 3.88 6.06 22.11
N TYR A 234 2.60 6.15 21.75
CA TYR A 234 1.58 5.22 22.22
C TYR A 234 1.88 3.80 21.73
N LEU A 235 2.15 3.64 20.44
CA LEU A 235 2.51 2.33 19.87
C LEU A 235 3.80 1.76 20.49
N GLU A 236 4.81 2.62 20.74
CA GLU A 236 6.04 2.22 21.45
C GLU A 236 5.74 1.75 22.89
N HIS A 237 4.82 2.41 23.59
CA HIS A 237 4.50 2.10 24.99
C HIS A 237 3.78 0.76 25.14
N ILE A 238 2.85 0.46 24.24
CA ILE A 238 2.17 -0.85 24.20
C ILE A 238 3.10 -1.96 23.69
N SER A 239 4.39 -1.66 23.46
CA SER A 239 5.43 -2.61 23.05
C SER A 239 5.16 -3.24 21.68
N LEU A 240 4.53 -2.50 20.76
CA LEU A 240 4.44 -2.90 19.36
C LEU A 240 5.86 -2.98 18.77
N ALA A 241 6.11 -3.93 17.86
CA ALA A 241 7.44 -4.10 17.30
C ALA A 241 7.86 -2.85 16.49
N PRO A 242 9.16 -2.47 16.48
CA PRO A 242 9.61 -1.28 15.77
C PRO A 242 9.26 -1.25 14.27
N ASP A 243 9.29 -2.41 13.61
CA ASP A 243 8.95 -2.54 12.19
C ASP A 243 7.45 -2.34 11.95
N ASP A 244 6.60 -2.84 12.85
CA ASP A 244 5.15 -2.63 12.81
C ASP A 244 4.79 -1.17 13.05
N ILE A 245 5.46 -0.51 14.00
CA ILE A 245 5.33 0.93 14.21
C ILE A 245 5.69 1.69 12.94
N ALA A 246 6.82 1.36 12.30
CA ALA A 246 7.22 1.98 11.05
C ALA A 246 6.15 1.77 9.95
N ALA A 247 5.57 0.58 9.87
CA ALA A 247 4.51 0.23 8.92
C ALA A 247 3.21 1.02 9.16
N TYR A 248 2.78 1.16 10.42
CA TYR A 248 1.63 2.01 10.79
C TYR A 248 1.87 3.47 10.43
N MET A 249 3.05 4.01 10.78
CA MET A 249 3.38 5.40 10.51
C MET A 249 3.55 5.68 9.01
N ALA A 250 4.06 4.73 8.24
CA ALA A 250 4.17 4.84 6.77
C ALA A 250 2.81 4.94 6.08
N ASN A 251 1.76 4.36 6.67
CA ASN A 251 0.39 4.46 6.16
C ASN A 251 -0.33 5.74 6.60
N LEU A 252 -0.01 6.27 7.79
CA LEU A 252 -0.62 7.50 8.30
C LEU A 252 0.03 8.78 7.78
N ASN A 253 1.34 8.79 7.58
CA ASN A 253 2.06 9.98 7.13
C ASN A 253 1.58 10.52 5.77
N PRO A 254 1.25 9.69 4.76
CA PRO A 254 0.69 10.18 3.51
C PRO A 254 -0.70 10.81 3.67
N LEU A 255 -1.51 10.34 4.63
CA LEU A 255 -2.78 11.01 4.96
C LEU A 255 -2.49 12.40 5.53
N LEU A 256 -1.68 12.47 6.59
CA LEU A 256 -1.50 13.69 7.39
C LEU A 256 -0.64 14.76 6.73
N ASN A 257 0.44 14.37 6.07
CA ASN A 257 1.45 15.29 5.55
C ASN A 257 1.33 15.56 4.05
N ASP A 258 0.79 14.60 3.27
CA ASP A 258 0.67 14.76 1.83
C ASP A 258 -0.77 15.06 1.43
N TYR A 259 -1.72 14.17 1.75
CA TYR A 259 -3.08 14.25 1.25
C TYR A 259 -3.83 15.46 1.81
N LEU A 260 -3.87 15.62 3.14
CA LEU A 260 -4.57 16.73 3.79
C LEU A 260 -3.95 18.10 3.43
N VAL A 261 -2.62 18.17 3.33
CA VAL A 261 -1.90 19.38 2.90
C VAL A 261 -2.18 19.71 1.43
N GLN A 262 -2.21 18.70 0.55
CA GLN A 262 -2.44 18.89 -0.89
C GLN A 262 -3.89 19.20 -1.25
N THR A 263 -4.88 18.70 -0.49
CA THR A 263 -6.30 18.93 -0.77
C THR A 263 -6.85 20.26 -0.22
N LYS A 264 -6.01 21.10 0.41
CA LYS A 264 -6.23 22.55 0.66
C LYS A 264 -7.54 22.96 1.35
N GLN A 265 -8.27 22.02 1.95
CA GLN A 265 -9.45 22.29 2.77
C GLN A 265 -9.55 21.34 3.96
N HIS A 266 -8.56 20.46 4.17
CA HIS A 266 -8.73 19.29 5.03
C HIS A 266 -7.60 19.17 6.05
N SER A 267 -7.97 18.78 7.26
CA SER A 267 -7.17 18.67 8.45
C SER A 267 -7.79 17.60 9.34
N LEU A 268 -7.05 17.08 10.32
CA LEU A 268 -7.65 16.34 11.44
C LEU A 268 -8.85 17.07 12.07
N LEU A 269 -8.87 18.41 12.01
CA LEU A 269 -9.94 19.25 12.57
C LEU A 269 -11.29 19.13 11.85
N ASN A 270 -11.31 18.64 10.62
CA ASN A 270 -12.51 18.51 9.80
C ASN A 270 -12.52 17.23 8.96
N LEU A 271 -11.84 16.19 9.45
CA LEU A 271 -11.85 14.88 8.83
C LEU A 271 -13.27 14.29 8.89
N ASP A 272 -13.79 13.87 7.74
CA ASP A 272 -15.12 13.29 7.61
C ASP A 272 -15.10 11.99 6.79
N GLU A 273 -16.25 11.33 6.71
CA GLU A 273 -16.44 10.08 5.97
C GLU A 273 -16.05 10.22 4.49
N ASP A 274 -16.41 11.34 3.86
CA ASP A 274 -16.20 11.54 2.43
C ASP A 274 -14.67 11.66 2.14
N LEU A 275 -13.90 12.26 3.05
CA LEU A 275 -12.45 12.37 2.95
C LEU A 275 -11.71 11.06 3.19
N VAL A 276 -12.17 10.28 4.17
CA VAL A 276 -11.62 8.94 4.41
C VAL A 276 -11.87 8.04 3.20
N GLU A 277 -13.07 8.12 2.60
CA GLU A 277 -13.38 7.42 1.35
C GLU A 277 -12.42 7.81 0.23
N GLU A 278 -12.28 9.12 -0.03
CA GLU A 278 -11.47 9.63 -1.12
C GLU A 278 -10.00 9.26 -0.94
N TYR A 279 -9.47 9.36 0.28
CA TYR A 279 -8.11 8.94 0.58
C TYR A 279 -7.89 7.44 0.29
N MET A 280 -8.73 6.56 0.86
CA MET A 280 -8.55 5.12 0.69
C MET A 280 -8.77 4.69 -0.77
N LEU A 281 -9.90 5.07 -1.38
CA LEU A 281 -10.27 4.58 -2.70
C LEU A 281 -9.53 5.28 -3.84
N ASP A 282 -9.36 6.60 -3.78
CA ASP A 282 -8.84 7.38 -4.91
C ASP A 282 -7.34 7.69 -4.78
N TYR A 283 -6.83 7.87 -3.56
CA TYR A 283 -5.41 8.16 -3.34
C TYR A 283 -4.56 6.92 -3.04
N TYR A 284 -5.07 5.96 -2.27
CA TYR A 284 -4.29 4.79 -1.87
C TYR A 284 -4.51 3.62 -2.84
N PHE A 285 -5.69 3.00 -2.86
CA PHE A 285 -5.94 1.77 -3.60
C PHE A 285 -5.90 1.89 -5.13
N ARG A 286 -6.22 3.06 -5.69
CA ARG A 286 -6.21 3.29 -7.15
C ARG A 286 -4.89 3.81 -7.70
N LYS A 287 -4.06 4.40 -6.85
CA LYS A 287 -2.83 5.10 -7.25
C LYS A 287 -1.60 4.27 -6.92
N LEU A 288 -1.68 3.43 -5.90
CA LEU A 288 -0.66 2.45 -5.51
C LEU A 288 -1.21 1.07 -5.89
N GLU A 289 -0.53 0.36 -6.78
CA GLU A 289 -0.78 -1.08 -7.00
C GLU A 289 -0.47 -1.78 -5.67
N THR A 290 -1.51 -1.95 -4.85
CA THR A 290 -1.40 -2.35 -3.45
C THR A 290 -1.67 -3.85 -3.33
N THR A 291 -0.94 -4.50 -2.43
CA THR A 291 -1.17 -5.90 -2.11
C THR A 291 -2.27 -5.99 -1.05
N PRO A 292 -3.02 -7.12 -0.96
CA PRO A 292 -4.02 -7.30 0.09
C PRO A 292 -3.48 -7.07 1.50
N ALA A 293 -2.24 -7.48 1.76
CA ALA A 293 -1.58 -7.23 3.05
C ALA A 293 -1.35 -5.72 3.33
N ALA A 294 -1.00 -4.93 2.31
CA ALA A 294 -0.87 -3.48 2.44
C ALA A 294 -2.22 -2.79 2.65
N GLU A 295 -3.28 -3.31 2.03
CA GLU A 295 -4.66 -2.84 2.21
C GLU A 295 -5.15 -3.09 3.64
N ASP A 296 -4.89 -4.29 4.16
CA ASP A 296 -5.26 -4.69 5.52
C ASP A 296 -4.51 -3.85 6.56
N LEU A 297 -3.20 -3.68 6.36
CA LEU A 297 -2.38 -2.81 7.20
C LEU A 297 -2.88 -1.35 7.17
N LEU A 298 -3.31 -0.83 6.02
CA LEU A 298 -3.87 0.52 5.96
C LEU A 298 -5.15 0.63 6.78
N VAL A 299 -6.05 -0.35 6.64
CA VAL A 299 -7.32 -0.41 7.37
C VAL A 299 -7.06 -0.43 8.88
N ASP A 300 -6.13 -1.27 9.31
CA ASP A 300 -5.75 -1.40 10.72
C ASP A 300 -5.07 -0.13 11.24
N ALA A 301 -4.16 0.46 10.46
CA ALA A 301 -3.47 1.70 10.82
C ALA A 301 -4.45 2.88 10.97
N LEU A 302 -5.36 3.06 10.02
CA LEU A 302 -6.39 4.11 10.08
C LEU A 302 -7.37 3.87 11.22
N GLY A 303 -7.82 2.62 11.40
CA GLY A 303 -8.75 2.25 12.48
C GLY A 303 -8.16 2.50 13.87
N THR A 304 -6.90 2.10 14.06
CA THR A 304 -6.16 2.31 15.30
C THR A 304 -5.94 3.79 15.56
N PHE A 305 -5.57 4.55 14.53
CA PHE A 305 -5.35 6.00 14.65
C PHE A 305 -6.63 6.76 14.99
N PHE A 306 -7.77 6.48 14.34
CA PHE A 306 -9.02 7.19 14.66
C PHE A 306 -9.52 6.86 16.06
N SER A 307 -9.37 5.60 16.49
CA SER A 307 -9.63 5.20 17.88
C SER A 307 -8.72 5.97 18.85
N PHE A 308 -7.44 6.12 18.52
CA PHE A 308 -6.51 6.92 19.30
C PHE A 308 -6.92 8.40 19.40
N VAL A 309 -7.29 9.02 18.28
CA VAL A 309 -7.69 10.44 18.23
C VAL A 309 -8.96 10.68 19.06
N GLU A 310 -9.92 9.75 19.05
CA GLU A 310 -11.10 9.78 19.93
C GLU A 310 -10.71 9.67 21.41
N LYS A 311 -9.91 8.65 21.78
CA LYS A 311 -9.49 8.45 23.19
C LYS A 311 -8.61 9.58 23.71
N ALA A 312 -7.82 10.21 22.84
CA ALA A 312 -7.04 11.39 23.18
C ALA A 312 -7.91 12.66 23.35
N GLY A 313 -9.18 12.61 22.96
CA GLY A 313 -10.16 13.69 23.14
C GLY A 313 -10.04 14.81 22.11
N PHE A 314 -9.54 14.50 20.91
CA PHE A 314 -9.50 15.47 19.80
C PHE A 314 -10.77 15.41 18.94
N ILE A 315 -11.50 14.30 18.95
CA ILE A 315 -12.81 14.17 18.30
C ILE A 315 -13.82 13.57 19.28
N ASP A 316 -15.10 13.90 19.08
CA ASP A 316 -16.19 13.40 19.93
C ASP A 316 -16.45 11.91 19.73
N THR A 317 -16.34 11.44 18.48
CA THR A 317 -16.56 10.04 18.12
C THR A 317 -15.78 9.63 16.88
N ALA A 318 -15.19 8.44 16.92
CA ALA A 318 -14.53 7.82 15.77
C ALA A 318 -15.47 6.92 14.95
N GLU A 319 -16.64 6.53 15.48
CA GLU A 319 -17.53 5.51 14.89
C GLU A 319 -17.84 5.75 13.39
N PRO A 320 -18.19 6.98 12.94
CA PRO A 320 -18.46 7.22 11.52
C PRO A 320 -17.24 7.00 10.61
N LEU A 321 -16.04 7.37 11.10
CA LEU A 321 -14.79 7.20 10.37
C LEU A 321 -14.41 5.71 10.29
N LEU A 322 -14.56 4.98 11.40
CA LEU A 322 -14.29 3.54 11.47
C LEU A 322 -15.23 2.73 10.56
N GLU A 323 -16.53 3.04 10.58
CA GLU A 323 -17.51 2.45 9.66
C GLU A 323 -17.08 2.70 8.21
N ARG A 324 -16.62 3.91 7.90
CA ARG A 324 -16.22 4.27 6.54
C ARG A 324 -14.93 3.61 6.07
N VAL A 325 -13.96 3.38 6.96
CA VAL A 325 -12.75 2.60 6.66
C VAL A 325 -13.15 1.18 6.24
N ALA A 326 -14.02 0.53 7.03
CA ALA A 326 -14.51 -0.82 6.74
C ALA A 326 -15.31 -0.88 5.42
N GLU A 327 -16.22 0.08 5.20
CA GLU A 327 -16.99 0.16 3.95
C GLU A 327 -16.09 0.40 2.73
N SER A 328 -15.00 1.15 2.87
CA SER A 328 -14.11 1.46 1.74
C SER A 328 -13.30 0.23 1.30
N ARG A 329 -12.91 -0.65 2.22
CA ARG A 329 -12.31 -1.96 1.89
C ARG A 329 -13.31 -2.84 1.13
N GLU A 330 -14.53 -3.00 1.66
CA GLU A 330 -15.58 -3.79 0.99
C GLU A 330 -15.89 -3.25 -0.42
N GLU A 331 -15.99 -1.93 -0.57
CA GLU A 331 -16.19 -1.29 -1.87
C GLU A 331 -15.03 -1.54 -2.86
N TYR A 332 -13.79 -1.62 -2.38
CA TYR A 332 -12.63 -1.90 -3.24
C TYR A 332 -12.59 -3.37 -3.68
N GLU A 333 -12.85 -4.31 -2.77
CA GLU A 333 -12.95 -5.74 -3.08
C GLU A 333 -14.05 -6.02 -4.11
N GLU A 334 -15.22 -5.40 -3.99
CA GLU A 334 -16.30 -5.47 -5.00
C GLU A 334 -15.83 -4.95 -6.37
N LEU A 335 -15.08 -3.85 -6.42
CA LEU A 335 -14.55 -3.28 -7.67
C LEU A 335 -13.50 -4.16 -8.35
N LEU A 336 -12.73 -4.94 -7.60
CA LEU A 336 -11.77 -5.90 -8.13
C LEU A 336 -12.48 -7.14 -8.69
N GLN A 337 -13.51 -7.65 -8.00
CA GLN A 337 -14.31 -8.79 -8.46
C GLN A 337 -15.04 -8.51 -9.78
N ASP A 338 -15.53 -7.28 -9.97
CA ASP A 338 -16.19 -6.84 -11.22
C ASP A 338 -15.22 -6.69 -12.42
N GLN A 339 -13.90 -6.69 -12.18
CA GLN A 339 -12.86 -6.53 -13.21
C GLN A 339 -12.14 -7.84 -13.58
N ARG A 340 -12.27 -8.87 -12.75
CA ARG A 340 -11.82 -10.25 -13.01
C ARG A 340 -12.91 -11.01 -13.76
#